data_AF-A0A947CLS9-F1
#
_entry.id   AF-A0A947CLS9-F1
#
_cell.length_a   1.000
_cell.length_b   1.000
_cell.length_c   1.000
_cell.angle_alpha   90.00
_cell.angle_beta   90.00
_cell.angle_gamma   90.00
#
_symmetry.space_group_name_H-M   'P 1'
#
loop_
_entity.id
_entity.type
_entity.pdbx_description
1 polymer ?
#
loop_
_entity_poly.entity_id
_entity_poly.type
_entity_poly.pdbx_seq_one_letter_code
_entity_poly.pdbx_strand_id
1 'polypeptide(L)'
;MRAWGWSVLVVVLVGCGGDDNPACETFSACGGDPVGSWQATATCTTGVSEQEEVALETCPEASIFVVTDFAGSLDIEGDGTYAFDFEITTLVDLTLPPSCLAQVTSCEQLDETCSGNVDQGCRCSFQQVDESADTSTWSTGGSVLDLDNVTWDYCVNGDRLTMRTFEESTNLTYTLVLERR
;
A
#
# COMPACT_ATOMS: atom_id res chain seq x y z
N MET A 1 -17.58 35.99 -23.86
CA MET A 1 -16.88 34.99 -24.68
C MET A 1 -15.51 34.77 -24.10
N ARG A 2 -15.09 33.49 -24.04
CA ARG A 2 -13.81 32.92 -23.55
C ARG A 2 -13.87 32.40 -22.12
N ALA A 3 -14.23 31.12 -22.06
CA ALA A 3 -14.02 30.18 -20.97
C ALA A 3 -12.51 30.01 -20.69
N TRP A 4 -12.13 29.92 -19.42
CA TRP A 4 -10.84 29.37 -19.00
C TRP A 4 -11.12 28.06 -18.28
N GLY A 5 -10.58 27.00 -18.90
CA GLY A 5 -10.88 25.62 -18.60
C GLY A 5 -10.25 25.14 -17.29
N TRP A 6 -10.98 24.22 -16.69
CA TRP A 6 -10.54 23.32 -15.64
C TRP A 6 -9.20 22.65 -15.98
N SER A 7 -8.28 22.66 -15.01
CA SER A 7 -7.27 21.61 -14.87
C SER A 7 -7.61 20.85 -13.60
N VAL A 8 -8.24 19.69 -13.76
CA VAL A 8 -8.25 18.65 -12.72
C VAL A 8 -6.86 18.06 -12.75
N LEU A 9 -6.03 18.37 -11.74
CA LEU A 9 -4.77 17.67 -11.53
C LEU A 9 -5.14 16.29 -10.98
N VAL A 10 -5.20 15.28 -11.85
CA VAL A 10 -5.31 13.90 -11.43
C VAL A 10 -3.92 13.50 -10.94
N VAL A 11 -3.70 13.59 -9.63
CA VAL A 11 -2.55 12.98 -8.98
C VAL A 11 -2.80 11.47 -9.00
N VAL A 12 -2.19 10.79 -9.97
CA VAL A 12 -2.15 9.33 -10.01
C VAL A 12 -1.06 8.90 -9.03
N LEU A 13 -1.39 8.82 -7.74
CA LEU A 13 -0.58 8.12 -6.74
C LEU A 13 -0.79 6.61 -6.96
N VAL A 14 -0.13 6.07 -7.99
CA VAL A 14 0.01 4.62 -8.14
C VAL A 14 1.31 4.25 -7.46
N GLY A 15 1.23 4.01 -6.15
CA GLY A 15 2.25 3.31 -5.38
C GLY A 15 2.22 1.82 -5.71
N CYS A 16 2.54 1.46 -6.95
CA CYS A 16 2.76 0.08 -7.37
C CYS A 16 4.16 0.00 -7.95
N GLY A 17 5.01 -0.88 -7.41
CA GLY A 17 6.28 -1.21 -8.05
C GLY A 17 6.03 -1.77 -9.46
N GLY A 18 6.24 -0.95 -10.48
CA GLY A 18 6.13 -1.31 -11.89
C GLY A 18 4.71 -1.30 -12.46
N ASP A 19 4.57 -0.85 -13.71
CA ASP A 19 3.31 -0.70 -14.46
C ASP A 19 2.54 -2.02 -14.69
N ASP A 20 3.05 -3.18 -14.22
CA ASP A 20 2.52 -4.53 -14.46
C ASP A 20 2.21 -5.30 -13.15
N ASN A 21 1.88 -4.62 -12.06
CA ASN A 21 1.58 -5.30 -10.79
C ASN A 21 0.15 -5.91 -10.78
N PRO A 22 0.01 -7.25 -10.78
CA PRO A 22 -1.30 -7.92 -10.86
C PRO A 22 -2.18 -7.71 -9.62
N ALA A 23 -1.62 -7.22 -8.51
CA ALA A 23 -2.39 -6.86 -7.33
C ALA A 23 -3.14 -5.53 -7.50
N CYS A 24 -2.69 -4.65 -8.41
CA CYS A 24 -3.30 -3.35 -8.68
C CYS A 24 -4.45 -3.43 -9.71
N GLU A 25 -4.75 -4.63 -10.23
CA GLU A 25 -5.86 -4.86 -11.14
C GLU A 25 -7.23 -4.79 -10.43
N THR A 26 -8.29 -4.71 -11.24
CA THR A 26 -9.66 -4.82 -10.72
C THR A 26 -9.86 -6.20 -10.09
N PHE A 27 -10.21 -6.21 -8.81
CA PHE A 27 -10.52 -7.43 -8.07
C PHE A 27 -12.03 -7.61 -7.95
N SER A 28 -12.46 -8.86 -8.02
CA SER A 28 -13.81 -9.27 -7.71
C SER A 28 -13.74 -10.50 -6.80
N ALA A 29 -14.35 -10.38 -5.63
CA ALA A 29 -14.41 -11.48 -4.68
C ALA A 29 -15.21 -12.65 -5.27
N CYS A 30 -14.68 -13.87 -5.16
CA CYS A 30 -15.33 -15.07 -5.68
C CYS A 30 -15.48 -16.18 -4.62
N GLY A 31 -14.89 -15.98 -3.43
CA GLY A 31 -14.83 -17.00 -2.39
C GLY A 31 -13.97 -18.18 -2.81
N GLY A 32 -14.39 -19.39 -2.42
CA GLY A 32 -13.65 -20.63 -2.62
C GLY A 32 -13.10 -21.19 -1.31
N ASP A 33 -12.39 -22.31 -1.38
CA ASP A 33 -11.76 -22.95 -0.22
C ASP A 33 -10.36 -22.35 0.01
N PRO A 34 -10.14 -21.55 1.06
CA PRO A 34 -8.86 -20.90 1.32
C PRO A 34 -7.84 -21.82 1.99
N VAL A 35 -8.22 -23.04 2.39
CA VAL A 35 -7.32 -23.95 3.11
C VAL A 35 -6.09 -24.29 2.25
N GLY A 36 -4.92 -24.15 2.85
CA GLY A 36 -3.62 -24.42 2.22
C GLY A 36 -2.52 -23.48 2.67
N SER A 37 -1.33 -23.71 2.12
CA SER A 37 -0.13 -22.89 2.31
C SER A 37 0.05 -21.94 1.14
N TRP A 38 0.20 -20.65 1.42
CA TRP A 38 0.25 -19.59 0.43
C TRP A 38 1.48 -18.71 0.63
N GLN A 39 2.11 -18.31 -0.47
CA GLN A 39 3.27 -17.42 -0.50
C GLN A 39 2.86 -16.09 -1.13
N ALA A 40 3.13 -14.97 -0.46
CA ALA A 40 2.91 -13.64 -1.03
C ALA A 40 3.78 -13.45 -2.28
N THR A 41 3.18 -12.96 -3.36
CA THR A 41 3.87 -12.71 -4.65
C THR A 41 3.65 -11.31 -5.19
N ALA A 42 2.56 -10.64 -4.80
CA ALA A 42 2.33 -9.25 -5.14
C ALA A 42 1.41 -8.57 -4.13
N THR A 43 1.60 -7.27 -3.94
CA THR A 43 0.74 -6.40 -3.12
C THR A 43 0.40 -5.12 -3.84
N CYS A 44 -0.74 -4.53 -3.49
CA CYS A 44 -1.13 -3.22 -3.96
C CYS A 44 -1.79 -2.45 -2.83
N THR A 45 -1.37 -1.21 -2.65
CA THR A 45 -2.04 -0.25 -1.79
C THR A 45 -2.57 0.88 -2.66
N THR A 46 -3.87 1.14 -2.61
CA THR A 46 -4.49 2.28 -3.29
C THR A 46 -5.23 3.17 -2.31
N GLY A 47 -5.12 4.48 -2.52
CA GLY A 47 -5.68 5.50 -1.64
C GLY A 47 -4.61 6.53 -1.34
N VAL A 48 -4.96 7.52 -0.53
CA VAL A 48 -4.04 8.51 0.03
C VAL A 48 -4.30 8.52 1.51
N SER A 49 -3.27 8.34 2.32
CA SER A 49 -3.45 8.43 3.77
C SER A 49 -3.75 9.87 4.18
N GLU A 50 -4.49 10.07 5.28
CA GLU A 50 -4.80 11.42 5.78
C GLU A 50 -3.52 12.26 6.01
N GLN A 51 -2.43 11.62 6.41
CA GLN A 51 -1.15 12.29 6.65
C GLN A 51 -0.51 12.79 5.35
N GLU A 52 -0.57 11.98 4.28
CA GLU A 52 -0.11 12.40 2.96
C GLU A 52 -0.98 13.51 2.38
N GLU A 53 -2.30 13.45 2.61
CA GLU A 53 -3.23 14.51 2.20
C GLU A 53 -2.84 15.84 2.86
N VAL A 54 -2.59 15.86 4.17
CA VAL A 54 -2.15 17.06 4.91
C VAL A 54 -0.78 17.57 4.41
N ALA A 55 0.15 16.67 4.09
CA ALA A 55 1.44 17.05 3.52
C ALA A 55 1.28 17.74 2.16
N LEU A 56 0.40 17.22 1.31
CA LEU A 56 0.06 17.80 0.01
C LEU A 56 -0.77 19.09 0.13
N GLU A 57 -1.57 19.27 1.18
CA GLU A 57 -2.22 20.56 1.44
C GLU A 57 -1.20 21.67 1.77
N THR A 58 -0.15 21.31 2.51
CA THR A 58 0.91 22.25 2.90
C THR A 58 1.84 22.58 1.73
N CYS A 59 2.07 21.61 0.84
CA CYS A 59 2.87 21.76 -0.36
C CYS A 59 2.20 21.02 -1.54
N PRO A 60 1.27 21.67 -2.27
CA PRO A 60 0.54 21.01 -3.36
C PRO A 60 1.39 20.60 -4.56
N GLU A 61 2.59 21.15 -4.66
CA GLU A 61 3.56 20.81 -5.71
C GLU A 61 4.53 19.69 -5.28
N ALA A 62 4.44 19.21 -4.03
CA ALA A 62 5.19 18.03 -3.61
C ALA A 62 4.72 16.80 -4.37
N SER A 63 5.64 15.86 -4.58
CA SER A 63 5.30 14.53 -5.05
C SER A 63 5.78 13.50 -4.04
N ILE A 64 4.89 12.58 -3.68
CA ILE A 64 5.19 11.43 -2.83
C ILE A 64 5.15 10.19 -3.71
N PHE A 65 6.15 9.33 -3.58
CA PHE A 65 6.19 8.04 -4.23
C PHE A 65 6.37 6.97 -3.15
N VAL A 66 5.43 6.04 -3.06
CA VAL A 66 5.45 4.98 -2.05
C VAL A 66 5.55 3.63 -2.77
N VAL A 67 6.48 2.80 -2.34
CA VAL A 67 6.59 1.40 -2.78
C VAL A 67 6.53 0.53 -1.54
N THR A 68 5.56 -0.38 -1.51
CA THR A 68 5.46 -1.40 -0.46
C THR A 68 5.79 -2.74 -1.09
N ASP A 69 6.82 -3.39 -0.59
CA ASP A 69 7.14 -4.78 -0.88
C ASP A 69 6.66 -5.66 0.29
N PHE A 70 6.19 -6.85 -0.04
CA PHE A 70 5.56 -7.74 0.92
C PHE A 70 6.02 -9.17 0.65
N ALA A 71 6.76 -9.71 1.60
CA ALA A 71 7.30 -11.06 1.53
C ALA A 71 6.76 -11.88 2.69
N GLY A 72 6.56 -13.17 2.46
CA GLY A 72 6.17 -14.10 3.53
C GLY A 72 4.98 -14.98 3.17
N SER A 73 4.38 -15.61 4.15
CA SER A 73 3.38 -16.65 3.92
C SER A 73 2.21 -16.65 4.87
N LEU A 74 1.14 -17.27 4.39
CA LEU A 74 -0.10 -17.51 5.09
C LEU A 74 -0.45 -19.00 4.97
N ASP A 75 -0.60 -19.66 6.09
CA ASP A 75 -1.06 -21.04 6.20
C ASP A 75 -2.46 -21.01 6.80
N ILE A 76 -3.45 -21.50 6.07
CA ILE A 76 -4.84 -21.60 6.52
C ILE A 76 -5.16 -23.08 6.70
N GLU A 77 -5.35 -23.50 7.94
CA GLU A 77 -5.56 -24.90 8.31
C GLU A 77 -7.05 -25.26 8.31
N GLY A 78 -7.36 -26.49 7.94
CA GLY A 78 -8.75 -26.99 7.90
C GLY A 78 -9.40 -27.17 9.28
N ASP A 79 -8.65 -26.96 10.36
CA ASP A 79 -9.15 -27.00 11.74
C ASP A 79 -9.69 -25.64 12.24
N GLY A 80 -9.66 -24.61 11.40
CA GLY A 80 -10.11 -23.26 11.73
C GLY A 80 -9.02 -22.37 12.31
N THR A 81 -7.75 -22.79 12.27
CA THR A 81 -6.60 -21.97 12.64
C THR A 81 -5.84 -21.48 11.40
N TYR A 82 -5.17 -20.34 11.52
CA TYR A 82 -4.25 -19.84 10.50
C TYR A 82 -2.95 -19.42 11.17
N ALA A 83 -1.86 -19.43 10.42
CA ALA A 83 -0.60 -18.78 10.79
C ALA A 83 -0.15 -17.89 9.64
N PHE A 84 0.38 -16.71 9.94
CA PHE A 84 1.12 -15.93 8.95
C PHE A 84 2.47 -15.50 9.49
N ASP A 85 3.38 -15.25 8.57
CA ASP A 85 4.69 -14.67 8.81
C ASP A 85 5.00 -13.78 7.60
N PHE A 86 4.93 -12.47 7.80
CA PHE A 86 5.07 -11.47 6.77
C PHE A 86 6.10 -10.40 7.16
N GLU A 87 6.92 -10.03 6.20
CA GLU A 87 7.81 -8.88 6.24
C GLU A 87 7.30 -7.85 5.22
N ILE A 88 7.06 -6.64 5.70
CA ILE A 88 6.58 -5.51 4.93
C ILE A 88 7.70 -4.50 4.84
N THR A 89 8.20 -4.24 3.63
CA THR A 89 9.18 -3.18 3.40
C THR A 89 8.49 -2.01 2.69
N THR A 90 8.38 -0.87 3.35
CA THR A 90 7.84 0.35 2.76
C THR A 90 8.96 1.34 2.46
N LEU A 91 9.05 1.80 1.22
CA LEU A 91 9.93 2.84 0.73
C LEU A 91 9.11 4.07 0.37
N VAL A 92 9.44 5.22 0.97
CA VAL A 92 8.77 6.49 0.70
C VAL A 92 9.79 7.48 0.16
N ASP A 93 9.54 7.97 -1.05
CA ASP A 93 10.31 9.01 -1.73
C ASP A 93 9.48 10.29 -1.82
N LEU A 94 9.79 11.27 -0.97
CA LEU A 94 9.18 12.59 -0.99
C LEU A 94 10.08 13.56 -1.77
N THR A 95 9.52 14.24 -2.75
CA THR A 95 10.19 15.35 -3.47
C THR A 95 9.47 16.65 -3.18
N LEU A 96 10.23 17.61 -2.63
CA LEU A 96 9.76 18.94 -2.27
C LEU A 96 10.37 19.97 -3.24
N PRO A 97 9.55 20.67 -4.04
CA PRO A 97 10.05 21.74 -4.91
C PRO A 97 10.47 22.99 -4.11
N PRO A 98 11.28 23.89 -4.70
CA PRO A 98 11.73 25.12 -4.03
C PRO A 98 10.60 26.00 -3.46
N SER A 99 9.43 25.98 -4.08
CA SER A 99 8.22 26.69 -3.62
C SER A 99 7.82 26.31 -2.19
N CYS A 100 8.16 25.09 -1.76
CA CYS A 100 7.84 24.56 -0.44
C CYS A 100 8.98 24.72 0.58
N LEU A 101 10.09 25.32 0.16
CA LEU A 101 11.33 25.41 0.93
C LEU A 101 11.68 26.84 1.32
N ALA A 102 10.74 27.78 1.23
CA ALA A 102 10.99 29.21 1.44
C ALA A 102 11.59 29.58 2.82
N GLN A 103 11.44 28.71 3.83
CA GLN A 103 11.98 28.89 5.18
C GLN A 103 13.09 27.88 5.52
N VAL A 104 13.47 27.04 4.57
CA VAL A 104 14.43 25.95 4.73
C VAL A 104 15.75 26.41 4.14
N THR A 105 16.82 26.36 4.92
CA THR A 105 18.14 26.81 4.45
C THR A 105 19.03 25.67 3.94
N SER A 106 18.72 24.42 4.31
CA SER A 106 19.30 23.22 3.69
C SER A 106 18.32 22.05 3.82
N CYS A 107 18.40 21.07 2.90
CA CYS A 107 17.48 19.94 2.88
C CYS A 107 17.59 19.07 4.14
N GLU A 108 18.78 18.98 4.72
CA GLU A 108 19.06 18.22 5.95
C GLU A 108 18.39 18.84 7.20
N GLN A 109 17.85 20.07 7.10
CA GLN A 109 17.06 20.67 8.18
C GLN A 109 15.64 20.09 8.26
N LEU A 110 15.16 19.47 7.18
CA LEU A 110 13.85 18.84 7.14
C LEU A 110 13.87 17.51 7.88
N ASP A 111 14.85 16.67 7.54
CA ASP A 111 15.12 15.37 8.13
C ASP A 111 16.52 14.88 7.72
N GLU A 112 17.12 13.93 8.44
CA GLU A 112 18.43 13.36 8.09
C GLU A 112 18.42 12.53 6.80
N THR A 113 17.24 12.03 6.41
CA THR A 113 17.03 11.31 5.14
C THR A 113 16.84 12.24 3.94
N CYS A 114 16.74 13.55 4.19
CA CYS A 114 16.56 14.54 3.14
C CYS A 114 17.91 15.03 2.59
N SER A 115 18.01 15.14 1.27
CA SER A 115 19.19 15.64 0.57
C SER A 115 18.80 16.48 -0.64
N GLY A 116 19.76 17.28 -1.14
CA GLY A 116 19.56 18.09 -2.34
C GLY A 116 19.99 19.54 -2.17
N ASN A 117 19.34 20.44 -2.91
CA ASN A 117 19.60 21.87 -2.88
C ASN A 117 18.28 22.62 -2.83
N VAL A 118 18.08 23.49 -1.85
CA VAL A 118 16.80 24.19 -1.63
C VAL A 118 16.33 25.04 -2.82
N ASP A 119 17.24 25.51 -3.68
CA ASP A 119 16.91 26.26 -4.90
C ASP A 119 16.46 25.35 -6.05
N GLN A 120 16.74 24.04 -5.97
CA GLN A 120 16.39 23.03 -6.97
C GLN A 120 15.31 22.05 -6.48
N GLY A 121 15.14 21.94 -5.16
CA GLY A 121 14.27 21.01 -4.49
C GLY A 121 15.04 20.04 -3.58
N CYS A 122 14.32 19.49 -2.61
CA CYS A 122 14.81 18.47 -1.70
C CYS A 122 14.15 17.13 -1.99
N ARG A 123 14.90 16.04 -1.80
CA ARG A 123 14.37 14.67 -1.83
C ARG A 123 14.64 13.99 -0.51
N CYS A 124 13.61 13.40 0.08
CA CYS A 124 13.68 12.63 1.32
C CYS A 124 13.29 11.19 1.03
N SER A 125 14.10 10.23 1.48
CA SER A 125 13.88 8.81 1.24
C SER A 125 13.84 8.05 2.56
N PHE A 126 12.69 7.49 2.89
CA PHE A 126 12.47 6.72 4.11
C PHE A 126 12.31 5.25 3.76
N GLN A 127 12.86 4.38 4.60
CA GLN A 127 12.61 2.96 4.54
C GLN A 127 12.12 2.50 5.91
N GLN A 128 10.99 1.79 5.92
CA GLN A 128 10.47 1.09 7.07
C GLN A 128 10.40 -0.39 6.75
N VAL A 129 10.82 -1.24 7.68
CA VAL A 129 10.63 -2.69 7.62
C VAL A 129 9.84 -3.09 8.85
N ASP A 130 8.67 -3.68 8.63
CA ASP A 130 7.80 -4.19 9.68
C ASP A 130 7.67 -5.69 9.52
N GLU A 131 7.96 -6.43 10.59
CA GLU A 131 7.75 -7.88 10.65
C GLU A 131 6.46 -8.15 11.42
N SER A 132 5.63 -9.05 10.91
CA SER A 132 4.39 -9.46 11.54
C SER A 132 4.23 -10.96 11.42
N ALA A 133 4.09 -11.63 12.55
CA ALA A 133 3.78 -13.05 12.60
C ALA A 133 2.74 -13.30 13.68
N ASP A 134 1.73 -14.10 13.36
CA ASP A 134 0.68 -14.44 14.31
C ASP A 134 0.07 -15.81 14.00
N THR A 135 -0.64 -16.37 14.98
CA THR A 135 -1.44 -17.59 14.84
C THR A 135 -2.75 -17.40 15.58
N SER A 136 -3.85 -17.42 14.83
CA SER A 136 -5.19 -17.19 15.39
C SER A 136 -6.23 -18.03 14.65
N THR A 137 -7.51 -17.70 14.83
CA THR A 137 -8.63 -18.40 14.21
C THR A 137 -9.11 -17.69 12.95
N TRP A 138 -9.58 -18.46 11.97
CA TRP A 138 -10.24 -17.92 10.78
C TRP A 138 -11.66 -18.45 10.62
N SER A 139 -12.45 -17.72 9.85
CA SER A 139 -13.74 -18.19 9.38
C SER A 139 -14.03 -17.64 7.98
N THR A 140 -15.00 -18.24 7.27
CA THR A 140 -15.45 -17.72 5.97
C THR A 140 -16.96 -17.65 5.89
N GLY A 141 -17.44 -16.71 5.07
CA GLY A 141 -18.83 -16.55 4.71
C GLY A 141 -18.98 -16.04 3.29
N GLY A 142 -19.32 -16.93 2.34
CA GLY A 142 -19.44 -16.55 0.93
C GLY A 142 -18.09 -16.20 0.32
N SER A 143 -17.87 -14.92 0.02
CA SER A 143 -16.62 -14.39 -0.53
C SER A 143 -15.82 -13.56 0.47
N VAL A 144 -16.11 -13.73 1.77
CA VAL A 144 -15.49 -13.02 2.87
C VAL A 144 -14.70 -14.00 3.74
N LEU A 145 -13.42 -13.69 3.97
CA LEU A 145 -12.49 -14.40 4.85
C LEU A 145 -12.21 -13.50 6.05
N ASP A 146 -12.49 -14.00 7.25
CA ASP A 146 -12.18 -13.32 8.49
C ASP A 146 -10.94 -13.97 9.12
N LEU A 147 -9.90 -13.17 9.35
CA LEU A 147 -8.67 -13.55 10.03
C LEU A 147 -8.59 -12.73 11.32
N ASP A 148 -8.99 -13.31 12.44
CA ASP A 148 -9.04 -12.66 13.76
C ASP A 148 -9.68 -11.26 13.78
N ASN A 149 -10.92 -11.16 13.28
CA ASN A 149 -11.68 -9.91 13.17
C ASN A 149 -11.17 -8.92 12.12
N VAL A 150 -10.16 -9.30 11.31
CA VAL A 150 -9.81 -8.57 10.10
C VAL A 150 -10.52 -9.24 8.92
N THR A 151 -11.46 -8.51 8.35
CA THR A 151 -12.27 -9.01 7.24
C THR A 151 -11.63 -8.70 5.89
N TRP A 152 -11.56 -9.72 5.04
CA TRP A 152 -11.03 -9.66 3.68
C TRP A 152 -12.08 -10.16 2.70
N ASP A 153 -12.33 -9.38 1.65
CA ASP A 153 -12.91 -9.94 0.44
C ASP A 153 -11.86 -10.83 -0.22
N TYR A 154 -12.23 -12.07 -0.60
CA TYR A 154 -11.26 -13.00 -1.17
C TYR A 154 -11.77 -13.76 -2.40
N CYS A 155 -10.83 -14.29 -3.17
CA CYS A 155 -11.07 -15.16 -4.30
C CYS A 155 -9.95 -16.19 -4.42
N VAL A 156 -10.31 -17.48 -4.43
CA VAL A 156 -9.42 -18.60 -4.73
C VAL A 156 -9.68 -19.04 -6.15
N ASN A 157 -8.65 -18.98 -7.01
CA ASN A 157 -8.71 -19.41 -8.39
C ASN A 157 -7.53 -20.33 -8.72
N GLY A 158 -7.74 -21.64 -8.58
CA GLY A 158 -6.68 -22.64 -8.72
C GLY A 158 -5.63 -22.48 -7.61
N ASP A 159 -4.40 -22.22 -8.00
CA ASP A 159 -3.26 -22.05 -7.10
C ASP A 159 -3.06 -20.59 -6.66
N ARG A 160 -3.96 -19.67 -7.05
CA ARG A 160 -3.89 -18.26 -6.67
C ARG A 160 -4.98 -17.90 -5.64
N LEU A 161 -4.57 -17.27 -4.55
CA LEU A 161 -5.44 -16.61 -3.58
C LEU A 161 -5.25 -15.10 -3.72
N THR A 162 -6.33 -14.36 -3.92
CA THR A 162 -6.30 -12.89 -3.89
C THR A 162 -7.23 -12.40 -2.79
N MET A 163 -6.72 -11.51 -1.94
CA MET A 163 -7.41 -10.95 -0.78
C MET A 163 -7.39 -9.42 -0.88
N ARG A 164 -8.49 -8.77 -0.51
CA ARG A 164 -8.59 -7.31 -0.46
C ARG A 164 -9.30 -6.87 0.81
N THR A 165 -8.78 -5.83 1.44
CA THR A 165 -9.44 -5.17 2.58
C THR A 165 -9.36 -3.66 2.43
N PHE A 166 -10.25 -2.95 3.13
CA PHE A 166 -10.29 -1.50 3.20
C PHE A 166 -10.13 -1.07 4.65
N GLU A 167 -9.13 -0.26 4.93
CA GLU A 167 -8.87 0.29 6.24
C GLU A 167 -9.47 1.69 6.32
N GLU A 168 -10.59 1.83 7.04
CA GLU A 168 -11.32 3.10 7.13
C GLU A 168 -10.49 4.21 7.80
N SER A 169 -9.64 3.87 8.78
CA SER A 169 -8.81 4.83 9.51
C SER A 169 -7.74 5.48 8.66
N THR A 170 -7.28 4.81 7.61
CA THR A 170 -6.25 5.33 6.71
C THR A 170 -6.81 5.65 5.33
N ASN A 171 -8.07 5.29 5.05
CA ASN A 171 -8.69 5.35 3.74
C ASN A 171 -7.87 4.62 2.65
N LEU A 172 -7.20 3.53 3.05
CA LEU A 172 -6.37 2.72 2.16
C LEU A 172 -7.07 1.39 1.85
N THR A 173 -6.97 0.98 0.60
CA THR A 173 -7.32 -0.37 0.16
C THR A 173 -6.04 -1.16 -0.04
N TYR A 174 -5.94 -2.31 0.62
CA TYR A 174 -4.83 -3.24 0.47
C TYR A 174 -5.29 -4.46 -0.31
N THR A 175 -4.51 -4.86 -1.32
CA THR A 175 -4.70 -6.11 -2.05
C THR A 175 -3.45 -6.96 -1.91
N LEU A 176 -3.63 -8.23 -1.56
CA LEU A 176 -2.57 -9.22 -1.47
C LEU A 176 -2.85 -10.35 -2.46
N VAL A 177 -1.86 -10.71 -3.25
CA VAL A 177 -1.88 -11.86 -4.15
C VAL A 177 -0.88 -12.89 -3.63
N LEU A 178 -1.40 -14.09 -3.36
CA LEU A 178 -0.61 -15.22 -2.91
C LEU A 178 -0.75 -16.39 -3.88
N GLU A 179 0.33 -17.14 -4.04
CA GLU A 179 0.37 -18.36 -4.83
C GLU A 179 0.59 -19.55 -3.90
N ARG A 180 -0.02 -20.69 -4.22
CA ARG A 180 0.06 -21.90 -3.43
C ARG A 180 1.48 -22.46 -3.44
N ARG A 181 1.95 -22.91 -2.28
CA ARG A 181 3.26 -23.53 -2.07
C ARG A 181 3.24 -25.04 -2.32
#